data_AF-A0A1C5ZQT5-F1
#
_entry.id   AF-A0A1C5ZQT5-F1
#
_cell.length_a   1.000
_cell.length_b   1.000
_cell.length_c   1.000
_cell.angle_alpha   90.00
_cell.angle_beta   90.00
_cell.angle_gamma   90.00
#
_symmetry.space_group_name_H-M   'P 1'
#
loop_
_entity.id
_entity.type
_entity.pdbx_description
1 polymer ?
#
loop_
_entity_poly.entity_id
_entity_poly.type
_entity_poly.pdbx_seq_one_letter_code
_entity_poly.pdbx_strand_id
1 'polypeptide(L)'
;MKTGNRLKKWKILAAGFVFMTTASAATAPVAAGSLLSVTGESQIRPIEDGSGKYILKSDGFYCLKEDGSKDTAPAVHYFDHVNIDGTILDGFYYHDETGCFQAGSSHMVKITKLSCAKSTDEDAETVDFDGYYMVNNLGKLTAAPQVRYISNYVIDNTTYDGYYYFDENGKMVTETGTHELEMASNGQIFSGTYYFGGPNGALLQEAGVTEDGFPVDATGKVTALDDLGMDTLEPQLTSMLSGYDGTWSVYVKDLDTDEEIILNDTQIYSASLIKAFVMAKTYEDMDTVLKHEAALMKTDKDSAKVKDKVDTLLWNMITVSDNESCNELGRLQSEKHDFLDGAELVNKYLEKEGYTETTYQNTLHPSSSQKLSLGGHNMTTVKDCGKLLERIYKGECVSREASEEMLNLLSNQENTTKIPEGVPADVKTANKTGETDEDQHDIAIVYGPKTTYILCVMSEDSANAIANIRSISKVVYNYLNL
;
A
#
# COMPACT_ATOMS: atom_id res chain seq x y z
N MET A 1 -18.66 -18.74 -53.25
CA MET A 1 -19.78 -18.86 -54.22
C MET A 1 -21.06 -19.14 -53.44
N LYS A 2 -22.07 -18.26 -53.61
CA LYS A 2 -23.51 -18.37 -53.22
C LYS A 2 -23.85 -18.36 -51.72
N THR A 3 -24.37 -17.28 -51.14
CA THR A 3 -25.70 -16.60 -51.24
C THR A 3 -26.90 -17.43 -50.79
N GLY A 4 -27.71 -16.86 -49.90
CA GLY A 4 -28.96 -17.45 -49.40
C GLY A 4 -29.84 -16.46 -48.63
N ASN A 5 -30.32 -15.43 -49.32
CA ASN A 5 -31.33 -14.47 -48.88
C ASN A 5 -32.69 -15.15 -48.61
N ARG A 6 -33.46 -14.72 -47.60
CA ARG A 6 -34.94 -14.89 -47.58
C ARG A 6 -35.65 -13.83 -46.75
N LEU A 7 -36.28 -12.89 -47.46
CA LEU A 7 -37.32 -11.98 -46.97
C LEU A 7 -38.62 -12.74 -46.64
N LYS A 8 -39.39 -12.25 -45.65
CA LYS A 8 -40.85 -12.40 -45.59
C LYS A 8 -41.53 -11.09 -45.16
N LYS A 9 -42.44 -10.63 -46.03
CA LYS A 9 -43.38 -9.50 -45.88
C LYS A 9 -44.68 -9.96 -45.21
N TRP A 10 -45.26 -9.18 -44.29
CA TRP A 10 -46.70 -9.18 -43.94
C TRP A 10 -47.09 -7.70 -43.63
N LYS A 11 -47.79 -6.99 -44.53
CA LYS A 11 -49.26 -6.82 -44.70
C LYS A 11 -50.01 -6.16 -43.53
N ILE A 12 -50.11 -4.83 -43.66
CA ILE A 12 -51.19 -3.86 -43.39
C ILE A 12 -52.55 -4.43 -42.92
N LEU A 13 -53.11 -3.81 -41.87
CA LEU A 13 -54.54 -3.56 -41.74
C LEU A 13 -54.78 -2.13 -41.24
N ALA A 14 -55.65 -1.42 -41.95
CA ALA A 14 -56.13 -0.08 -41.64
C ALA A 14 -57.57 -0.17 -41.13
N ALA A 15 -57.92 0.64 -40.14
CA ALA A 15 -59.31 1.01 -39.84
C ALA A 15 -59.31 2.46 -39.35
N GLY A 16 -59.95 3.33 -40.13
CA GLY A 16 -60.11 4.74 -39.83
C GLY A 16 -61.35 5.04 -39.01
N PHE A 17 -61.33 6.17 -38.31
CA PHE A 17 -62.53 6.92 -37.94
C PHE A 17 -62.22 8.43 -38.02
N VAL A 18 -63.29 9.18 -38.31
CA VAL A 18 -63.35 10.48 -39.00
C VAL A 18 -63.43 11.67 -38.03
N PHE A 19 -62.67 12.71 -38.36
CA PHE A 19 -62.81 14.18 -38.16
C PHE A 19 -63.53 14.77 -36.93
N MET A 20 -62.83 15.71 -36.26
CA MET A 20 -63.22 17.13 -36.23
C MET A 20 -62.00 18.03 -35.98
N THR A 21 -61.86 19.05 -36.81
CA THR A 21 -60.83 20.10 -36.82
C THR A 21 -61.24 21.29 -35.95
N THR A 22 -60.30 21.86 -35.17
CA THR A 22 -60.01 23.32 -35.16
C THR A 22 -58.60 23.57 -34.62
N ALA A 23 -57.92 24.53 -35.24
CA ALA A 23 -56.49 24.80 -35.19
C ALA A 23 -56.05 25.69 -34.02
N SER A 24 -54.78 25.55 -33.61
CA SER A 24 -53.87 26.68 -33.43
C SER A 24 -52.41 26.22 -33.47
N ALA A 25 -51.57 27.04 -34.10
CA ALA A 25 -50.23 26.76 -34.59
C ALA A 25 -49.19 26.29 -33.55
N ALA A 26 -48.36 25.33 -33.95
CA ALA A 26 -47.01 25.15 -33.44
C ALA A 26 -46.09 24.87 -34.63
N THR A 27 -45.11 25.75 -34.80
CA THR A 27 -44.02 25.68 -35.77
C THR A 27 -43.17 24.43 -35.54
N ALA A 28 -42.88 23.69 -36.61
CA ALA A 28 -42.00 22.53 -36.64
C ALA A 28 -40.55 22.89 -36.23
N PRO A 29 -39.77 21.94 -35.70
CA PRO A 29 -38.40 22.19 -35.25
C PRO A 29 -37.47 22.44 -36.44
N VAL A 30 -36.54 23.38 -36.25
CA VAL A 30 -35.44 23.66 -37.17
C VAL A 30 -34.45 22.50 -37.11
N ALA A 31 -34.12 21.97 -38.29
CA ALA A 31 -33.17 20.89 -38.47
C ALA A 31 -31.75 21.27 -37.99
N ALA A 32 -31.06 20.30 -37.40
CA ALA A 32 -29.66 20.36 -37.01
C ALA A 32 -28.78 20.81 -38.19
N GLY A 33 -28.11 21.95 -38.03
CA GLY A 33 -27.13 22.47 -38.97
C GLY A 33 -25.76 21.85 -38.69
N SER A 34 -25.25 21.13 -39.67
CA SER A 34 -23.86 20.64 -39.76
C SER A 34 -22.84 21.73 -39.44
N LEU A 35 -22.02 21.52 -38.40
CA LEU A 35 -20.96 22.40 -37.87
C LEU A 35 -19.75 22.61 -38.80
N LEU A 36 -19.89 22.30 -40.09
CA LEU A 36 -18.85 22.49 -41.10
C LEU A 36 -19.18 23.69 -41.98
N SER A 37 -18.92 24.91 -41.49
CA SER A 37 -18.84 26.09 -42.36
C SER A 37 -17.68 26.99 -41.97
N VAL A 38 -16.70 27.06 -42.87
CA VAL A 38 -15.47 27.84 -42.78
C VAL A 38 -15.71 29.28 -43.24
N THR A 39 -15.33 30.25 -42.43
CA THR A 39 -14.68 31.50 -42.88
C THR A 39 -13.80 32.04 -41.75
N GLY A 40 -12.48 32.13 -41.97
CA GLY A 40 -11.53 32.83 -41.08
C GLY A 40 -10.91 32.00 -39.93
N GLU A 41 -10.40 30.81 -40.26
CA GLU A 41 -9.51 29.90 -39.49
C GLU A 41 -9.93 29.49 -38.05
N SER A 42 -11.23 29.35 -37.78
CA SER A 42 -11.69 28.46 -36.71
C SER A 42 -11.74 27.01 -37.19
N GLN A 43 -10.90 26.13 -36.64
CA GLN A 43 -10.93 24.68 -36.89
C GLN A 43 -11.66 23.99 -35.73
N ILE A 44 -12.65 23.13 -36.04
CA ILE A 44 -13.36 22.33 -35.05
C ILE A 44 -13.09 20.85 -35.35
N ARG A 45 -12.75 20.07 -34.33
CA ARG A 45 -12.55 18.61 -34.41
C ARG A 45 -13.27 17.91 -33.27
N PRO A 46 -13.85 16.73 -33.47
CA PRO A 46 -14.33 15.92 -32.35
C PRO A 46 -13.14 15.48 -31.47
N ILE A 47 -13.40 15.28 -30.18
CA ILE A 47 -12.49 14.63 -29.24
C ILE A 47 -12.89 13.14 -29.16
N GLU A 48 -11.97 12.24 -29.50
CA GLU A 48 -12.25 10.80 -29.64
C GLU A 48 -12.03 10.02 -28.33
N ASP A 49 -12.41 10.61 -27.19
CA ASP A 49 -12.26 10.06 -25.83
C ASP A 49 -13.59 9.58 -25.22
N GLY A 50 -14.65 9.47 -26.04
CA GLY A 50 -15.99 9.08 -25.60
C GLY A 50 -16.81 10.19 -24.94
N SER A 51 -16.25 11.38 -24.72
CA SER A 51 -16.94 12.49 -24.05
C SER A 51 -18.03 13.17 -24.88
N GLY A 52 -18.04 12.95 -26.20
CA GLY A 52 -18.93 13.63 -27.14
C GLY A 52 -18.63 15.13 -27.29
N LYS A 53 -17.42 15.56 -26.94
CA LYS A 53 -16.97 16.96 -27.01
C LYS A 53 -16.20 17.25 -28.29
N TYR A 54 -15.99 18.55 -28.54
CA TYR A 54 -15.25 19.04 -29.68
C TYR A 54 -14.19 20.04 -29.22
N ILE A 55 -13.03 20.02 -29.88
CA ILE A 55 -12.01 21.05 -29.72
C ILE A 55 -12.15 22.11 -30.81
N LEU A 56 -12.14 23.37 -30.41
CA LEU A 56 -12.11 24.54 -31.29
C LEU A 56 -10.76 25.24 -31.16
N LYS A 57 -10.09 25.46 -32.30
CA LYS A 57 -9.00 26.43 -32.40
C LYS A 57 -9.53 27.78 -32.85
N SER A 58 -9.32 28.82 -32.04
CA SER A 58 -9.54 30.24 -32.36
C SER A 58 -8.30 31.06 -31.94
N ASP A 59 -8.47 32.09 -31.12
CA ASP A 59 -7.41 32.74 -30.35
C ASP A 59 -6.72 31.79 -29.33
N GLY A 60 -7.37 30.69 -28.98
CA GLY A 60 -6.80 29.57 -28.22
C GLY A 60 -7.50 28.25 -28.53
N PHE A 61 -7.30 27.24 -27.67
CA PHE A 61 -8.01 25.97 -27.75
C PHE A 61 -9.15 25.92 -26.75
N TYR A 62 -10.36 25.62 -27.21
CA TYR A 62 -11.55 25.55 -26.35
C TYR A 62 -12.30 24.23 -26.50
N CYS A 63 -12.81 23.71 -25.38
CA CYS A 63 -13.73 22.59 -25.37
C CYS A 63 -15.15 23.07 -25.66
N LEU A 64 -15.85 22.39 -26.55
CA LEU A 64 -17.23 22.65 -26.93
C LEU A 64 -18.12 21.43 -26.64
N LYS A 65 -19.36 21.71 -26.24
CA LYS A 65 -20.45 20.75 -26.19
C LYS A 65 -20.98 20.47 -27.60
N GLU A 66 -21.83 19.45 -27.73
CA GLU A 66 -22.48 19.08 -29.00
C GLU A 66 -23.31 20.22 -29.63
N ASP A 67 -23.86 21.11 -28.80
CA ASP A 67 -24.60 22.30 -29.25
C ASP A 67 -23.72 23.46 -29.73
N GLY A 68 -22.38 23.29 -29.69
CA GLY A 68 -21.39 24.29 -30.10
C GLY A 68 -21.07 25.35 -29.03
N SER A 69 -21.72 25.30 -27.87
CA SER A 69 -21.37 26.17 -26.73
C SER A 69 -20.08 25.69 -26.04
N LYS A 70 -19.35 26.60 -25.40
CA LYS A 70 -18.15 26.23 -24.62
C LYS A 70 -18.54 25.33 -23.44
N ASP A 71 -17.73 24.31 -23.18
CA ASP A 71 -17.87 23.52 -21.95
C ASP A 71 -17.11 24.17 -20.80
N THR A 72 -17.84 24.66 -19.81
CA THR A 72 -17.28 25.36 -18.64
C THR A 72 -17.17 24.45 -17.42
N ALA A 73 -17.47 23.15 -17.56
CA ALA A 73 -17.20 22.18 -16.51
C ALA A 73 -15.78 21.63 -16.71
N PRO A 74 -14.81 21.88 -15.82
CA PRO A 74 -13.45 21.42 -16.00
C PRO A 74 -13.38 19.91 -16.28
N ALA A 75 -12.61 19.53 -17.29
CA ALA A 75 -12.48 18.15 -17.73
C ALA A 75 -11.06 17.87 -18.23
N VAL A 76 -10.70 16.58 -18.23
CA VAL A 76 -9.50 16.07 -18.89
C VAL A 76 -9.94 15.31 -20.14
N HIS A 77 -9.24 15.57 -21.24
CA HIS A 77 -9.49 14.97 -22.55
C HIS A 77 -8.23 14.32 -23.09
N TYR A 78 -8.39 13.19 -23.77
CA TYR A 78 -7.30 12.51 -24.46
C TYR A 78 -7.32 12.83 -25.95
N PHE A 79 -6.15 13.15 -26.50
CA PHE A 79 -5.95 13.36 -27.92
C PHE A 79 -4.92 12.34 -28.43
N ASP A 80 -5.24 11.62 -29.50
CA ASP A 80 -4.31 10.73 -30.20
C ASP A 80 -3.86 11.38 -31.51
N HIS A 81 -2.67 12.00 -31.50
CA HIS A 81 -2.04 12.63 -32.67
C HIS A 81 -2.98 13.58 -33.48
N VAL A 82 -3.84 14.33 -32.80
CA VAL A 82 -4.83 15.22 -33.43
C VAL A 82 -4.14 16.48 -33.96
N ASN A 83 -4.11 16.66 -35.28
CA ASN A 83 -3.59 17.88 -35.91
C ASN A 83 -4.69 18.92 -36.13
N ILE A 84 -4.51 20.07 -35.52
CA ILE A 84 -5.37 21.23 -35.64
C ILE A 84 -4.51 22.48 -35.83
N ASP A 85 -4.65 23.10 -37.00
CA ASP A 85 -3.88 24.29 -37.39
C ASP A 85 -2.35 24.15 -37.21
N GLY A 86 -1.81 22.98 -37.56
CA GLY A 86 -0.37 22.69 -37.45
C GLY A 86 0.11 22.37 -36.03
N THR A 87 -0.77 22.43 -35.03
CA THR A 87 -0.50 21.96 -33.67
C THR A 87 -0.92 20.50 -33.56
N ILE A 88 0.01 19.63 -33.14
CA ILE A 88 -0.29 18.22 -32.86
C ILE A 88 -0.62 18.11 -31.37
N LEU A 89 -1.83 17.68 -31.06
CA LEU A 89 -2.29 17.35 -29.72
C LEU A 89 -2.17 15.85 -29.52
N ASP A 90 -1.42 15.46 -28.50
CA ASP A 90 -1.12 14.06 -28.20
C ASP A 90 -0.97 13.88 -26.69
N GLY A 91 -1.79 13.04 -26.08
CA GLY A 91 -1.87 12.82 -24.63
C GLY A 91 -3.07 13.49 -23.95
N PHE A 92 -2.99 13.66 -22.63
CA PHE A 92 -4.06 14.23 -21.80
C PHE A 92 -3.97 15.76 -21.72
N TYR A 93 -5.11 16.42 -21.83
CA TYR A 93 -5.25 17.87 -21.81
C TYR A 93 -6.38 18.28 -20.86
N TYR A 94 -6.10 19.24 -20.01
CA TYR A 94 -7.04 19.82 -19.07
C TYR A 94 -7.60 21.14 -19.63
N HIS A 95 -8.90 21.36 -19.49
CA HIS A 95 -9.50 22.69 -19.63
C HIS A 95 -10.14 23.17 -18.33
N ASP A 96 -10.12 24.48 -18.12
CA ASP A 96 -10.65 25.11 -16.91
C ASP A 96 -12.14 25.49 -17.03
N GLU A 97 -12.63 26.25 -16.05
CA GLU A 97 -14.02 26.76 -15.98
C GLU A 97 -14.38 27.73 -17.11
N THR A 98 -13.40 28.23 -17.88
CA THR A 98 -13.64 29.04 -19.08
C THR A 98 -13.83 28.20 -20.33
N GLY A 99 -13.62 26.88 -20.21
CA GLY A 99 -13.57 25.94 -21.32
C GLY A 99 -12.30 26.04 -22.15
N CYS A 100 -11.29 26.78 -21.68
CA CYS A 100 -10.03 26.96 -22.37
C CYS A 100 -9.04 25.88 -21.94
N PHE A 101 -8.44 25.19 -22.91
CA PHE A 101 -7.26 24.34 -22.66
C PHE A 101 -6.02 25.21 -22.45
N GLN A 102 -5.94 26.36 -23.13
CA GLN A 102 -4.73 27.17 -23.16
C GLN A 102 -4.57 28.01 -21.88
N ALA A 103 -3.52 27.72 -21.12
CA ALA A 103 -3.23 28.39 -19.87
C ALA A 103 -2.45 29.72 -19.98
N GLY A 104 -1.99 30.09 -21.18
CA GLY A 104 -1.08 31.23 -21.38
C GLY A 104 0.35 30.96 -20.88
N SER A 105 0.50 30.55 -19.61
CA SER A 105 1.73 30.09 -18.97
C SER A 105 1.54 28.76 -18.28
N SER A 106 2.60 27.95 -18.19
CA SER A 106 2.58 26.72 -17.39
C SER A 106 2.25 27.04 -15.93
N HIS A 107 1.37 26.25 -15.32
CA HIS A 107 0.94 26.46 -13.95
C HIS A 107 0.48 25.14 -13.32
N MET A 108 0.39 25.13 -12.00
CA MET A 108 -0.16 24.02 -11.25
C MET A 108 -1.67 24.17 -11.09
N VAL A 109 -2.40 23.07 -11.25
CA VAL A 109 -3.85 22.99 -11.06
C VAL A 109 -4.16 21.83 -10.13
N LYS A 110 -5.15 22.01 -9.24
CA LYS A 110 -5.75 20.89 -8.52
C LYS A 110 -6.85 20.27 -9.35
N ILE A 111 -6.71 18.99 -9.65
CA ILE A 111 -7.74 18.16 -10.26
C ILE A 111 -8.34 17.29 -9.17
N THR A 112 -9.67 17.18 -9.13
CA THR A 112 -10.36 16.40 -8.11
C THR A 112 -11.36 15.46 -8.78
N LYS A 113 -11.06 14.16 -8.74
CA LYS A 113 -11.94 13.07 -9.19
C LYS A 113 -12.45 13.25 -10.63
N LEU A 114 -11.56 13.62 -11.54
CA LEU A 114 -11.85 13.58 -12.98
C LEU A 114 -11.37 12.25 -13.55
N SER A 115 -12.00 11.81 -14.63
CA SER A 115 -11.60 10.60 -15.36
C SER A 115 -11.69 10.83 -16.86
N CYS A 116 -10.81 10.16 -17.59
CA CYS A 116 -10.72 10.28 -19.05
C CYS A 116 -10.44 8.92 -19.68
N ALA A 117 -11.25 8.52 -20.66
CA ALA A 117 -10.98 7.34 -21.47
C ALA A 117 -10.00 7.69 -22.60
N LYS A 118 -9.11 6.76 -22.95
CA LYS A 118 -8.16 6.99 -24.05
C LYS A 118 -8.78 6.83 -25.45
N SER A 119 -9.96 6.21 -25.56
CA SER A 119 -10.66 6.06 -26.85
C SER A 119 -12.18 5.94 -26.65
N THR A 120 -12.90 5.79 -27.76
CA THR A 120 -14.34 5.51 -27.79
C THR A 120 -14.69 4.02 -27.71
N ASP A 121 -13.70 3.13 -27.58
CA ASP A 121 -13.92 1.69 -27.52
C ASP A 121 -14.61 1.28 -26.22
N GLU A 122 -15.46 0.25 -26.26
CA GLU A 122 -16.18 -0.24 -25.06
C GLU A 122 -15.23 -0.72 -23.95
N ASP A 123 -14.02 -1.16 -24.31
CA ASP A 123 -12.98 -1.64 -23.40
C ASP A 123 -11.85 -0.61 -23.19
N ALA A 124 -12.08 0.66 -23.53
CA ALA A 124 -11.05 1.70 -23.40
C ALA A 124 -10.58 1.89 -21.96
N GLU A 125 -9.26 1.92 -21.77
CA GLU A 125 -8.65 2.23 -20.48
C GLU A 125 -9.08 3.63 -20.03
N THR A 126 -9.63 3.72 -18.82
CA THR A 126 -9.97 4.99 -18.16
C THR A 126 -8.89 5.33 -17.16
N VAL A 127 -8.40 6.56 -17.21
CA VAL A 127 -7.39 7.09 -16.28
C VAL A 127 -8.07 8.07 -15.34
N ASP A 128 -7.84 7.90 -14.05
CA ASP A 128 -8.33 8.78 -12.99
C ASP A 128 -7.30 9.86 -12.64
N PHE A 129 -7.80 11.07 -12.42
CA PHE A 129 -7.02 12.26 -12.09
C PHE A 129 -7.50 12.83 -10.74
N ASP A 130 -6.62 12.76 -9.75
CA ASP A 130 -6.84 13.33 -8.41
C ASP A 130 -5.49 13.77 -7.80
N GLY A 131 -5.37 15.07 -7.53
CA GLY A 131 -4.15 15.68 -7.00
C GLY A 131 -3.75 16.99 -7.70
N TYR A 132 -2.49 17.38 -7.53
CA TYR A 132 -1.95 18.58 -8.15
C TYR A 132 -1.19 18.21 -9.42
N TYR A 133 -1.50 18.89 -10.53
CA TYR A 133 -0.93 18.60 -11.83
C TYR A 133 -0.26 19.82 -12.43
N MET A 134 0.85 19.60 -13.13
CA MET A 134 1.49 20.63 -13.95
C MET A 134 0.88 20.62 -15.35
N VAL A 135 0.19 21.72 -15.67
CA VAL A 135 -0.36 21.98 -16.99
C VAL A 135 0.57 22.92 -17.74
N ASN A 136 0.96 22.55 -18.96
CA ASN A 136 1.77 23.40 -19.81
C ASN A 136 0.94 24.53 -20.46
N ASN A 137 1.59 25.39 -21.23
CA ASN A 137 0.94 26.52 -21.91
C ASN A 137 -0.18 26.14 -22.90
N LEU A 138 -0.29 24.87 -23.32
CA LEU A 138 -1.33 24.36 -24.22
C LEU A 138 -2.44 23.58 -23.51
N GLY A 139 -2.40 23.46 -22.18
CA GLY A 139 -3.38 22.63 -21.44
C GLY A 139 -2.94 21.18 -21.27
N LYS A 140 -1.82 20.78 -21.87
CA LYS A 140 -1.34 19.40 -21.80
C LYS A 140 -0.88 19.11 -20.37
N LEU A 141 -1.41 18.05 -19.78
CA LEU A 141 -0.86 17.42 -18.59
C LEU A 141 0.47 16.79 -19.00
N THR A 142 1.55 17.20 -18.33
CA THR A 142 2.92 17.02 -18.85
C THR A 142 3.27 15.55 -19.10
N ALA A 143 4.16 15.30 -20.08
CA ALA A 143 4.49 13.97 -20.64
C ALA A 143 5.95 13.53 -20.38
N ALA A 144 6.50 13.87 -19.22
CA ALA A 144 7.79 13.37 -18.72
C ALA A 144 7.98 13.78 -17.25
N PRO A 145 8.70 12.97 -16.44
CA PRO A 145 9.13 13.37 -15.12
C PRO A 145 9.83 14.74 -15.13
N GLN A 146 9.49 15.60 -14.16
CA GLN A 146 10.07 16.95 -14.08
C GLN A 146 10.17 17.44 -12.64
N VAL A 147 11.20 18.26 -12.39
CA VAL A 147 11.31 19.04 -11.16
C VAL A 147 10.99 20.50 -11.44
N ARG A 148 10.17 21.11 -10.59
CA ARG A 148 9.77 22.51 -10.71
C ARG A 148 9.98 23.22 -9.39
N TYR A 149 10.61 24.39 -9.45
CA TYR A 149 10.62 25.31 -8.31
C TYR A 149 9.29 26.06 -8.26
N ILE A 150 8.64 26.00 -7.11
CA ILE A 150 7.41 26.71 -6.78
C ILE A 150 7.79 27.75 -5.73
N SER A 151 7.36 28.99 -5.91
CA SER A 151 7.68 30.12 -5.02
C SER A 151 6.43 30.64 -4.35
N ASN A 152 6.27 30.40 -3.05
CA ASN A 152 5.18 30.93 -2.22
C ASN A 152 3.77 30.79 -2.84
N TYR A 153 3.50 29.67 -3.50
CA TYR A 153 2.20 29.41 -4.12
C TYR A 153 1.23 28.85 -3.09
N VAL A 154 0.04 29.44 -2.97
CA VAL A 154 -0.97 29.01 -1.99
C VAL A 154 -2.16 28.39 -2.71
N ILE A 155 -2.47 27.14 -2.36
CA ILE A 155 -3.67 26.43 -2.81
C ILE A 155 -4.20 25.58 -1.65
N ASP A 156 -5.51 25.59 -1.43
CA ASP A 156 -6.18 24.90 -0.31
C ASP A 156 -5.55 25.17 1.08
N ASN A 157 -5.20 26.42 1.38
CA ASN A 157 -4.50 26.83 2.60
C ASN A 157 -3.12 26.17 2.83
N THR A 158 -2.56 25.51 1.81
CA THR A 158 -1.21 24.97 1.83
C THR A 158 -0.29 25.87 1.01
N THR A 159 0.84 26.24 1.59
CA THR A 159 1.88 27.00 0.89
C THR A 159 2.92 26.04 0.34
N TYR A 160 3.15 26.12 -0.96
CA TYR A 160 4.20 25.39 -1.68
C TYR A 160 5.34 26.36 -1.98
N ASP A 161 6.50 26.09 -1.39
CA ASP A 161 7.74 26.85 -1.57
C ASP A 161 8.93 25.88 -1.60
N GLY A 162 9.61 25.75 -2.74
CA GLY A 162 10.68 24.77 -2.93
C GLY A 162 10.62 24.03 -4.28
N TYR A 163 11.44 22.98 -4.42
CA TYR A 163 11.42 22.10 -5.59
C TYR A 163 10.49 20.92 -5.37
N TYR A 164 9.63 20.62 -6.35
CA TYR A 164 8.68 19.51 -6.30
C TYR A 164 8.88 18.61 -7.51
N TYR A 165 8.78 17.30 -7.28
CA TYR A 165 8.81 16.30 -8.34
C TYR A 165 7.41 16.08 -8.89
N PHE A 166 7.31 16.01 -10.21
CA PHE A 166 6.11 15.62 -10.94
C PHE A 166 6.44 14.37 -11.74
N ASP A 167 5.56 13.38 -11.67
CA ASP A 167 5.70 12.11 -12.36
C ASP A 167 5.52 12.23 -13.88
N GLU A 168 5.57 11.10 -14.58
CA GLU A 168 5.39 11.01 -16.03
C GLU A 168 4.01 11.47 -16.52
N ASN A 169 3.00 11.49 -15.64
CA ASN A 169 1.64 11.97 -15.92
C ASN A 169 1.48 13.47 -15.55
N GLY A 170 2.55 14.10 -15.09
CA GLY A 170 2.55 15.48 -14.63
C GLY A 170 1.84 15.68 -13.30
N LYS A 171 1.59 14.62 -12.51
CA LYS A 171 1.08 14.68 -11.15
C LYS A 171 2.23 14.98 -10.19
N MET A 172 2.04 15.94 -9.29
CA MET A 172 2.98 16.20 -8.20
C MET A 172 2.99 15.01 -7.25
N VAL A 173 4.16 14.44 -7.02
CA VAL A 173 4.35 13.37 -6.04
C VAL A 173 4.56 14.02 -4.68
N THR A 174 3.76 13.61 -3.71
CA THR A 174 3.82 14.14 -2.34
C THR A 174 4.25 13.09 -1.33
N GLU A 175 4.22 11.83 -1.72
CA GLU A 175 4.76 10.71 -0.99
C GLU A 175 6.28 10.85 -0.87
N THR A 176 6.83 10.52 0.31
CA THR A 176 8.28 10.62 0.51
C THR A 176 9.01 9.54 -0.27
N GLY A 177 10.11 9.93 -0.92
CA GLY A 177 10.89 8.98 -1.69
C GLY A 177 12.07 9.60 -2.41
N THR A 178 12.72 8.78 -3.23
CA THR A 178 13.84 9.20 -4.05
C THR A 178 13.50 9.13 -5.54
N HIS A 179 14.06 10.04 -6.32
CA HIS A 179 13.90 10.07 -7.76
C HIS A 179 15.26 10.29 -8.43
N GLU A 180 15.55 9.48 -9.45
CA GLU A 180 16.70 9.69 -10.32
C GLU A 180 16.39 10.80 -11.33
N LEU A 181 17.28 11.78 -11.43
CA LEU A 181 17.07 13.01 -12.19
C LEU A 181 18.29 13.34 -13.04
N GLU A 182 18.03 13.70 -14.30
CA GLU A 182 19.03 14.23 -15.23
C GLU A 182 18.44 15.44 -15.95
N MET A 183 18.50 16.62 -15.30
CA MET A 183 17.86 17.84 -15.79
C MET A 183 18.35 19.13 -15.13
N ALA A 184 17.87 20.27 -15.62
CA ALA A 184 18.07 21.55 -14.96
C ALA A 184 16.71 22.20 -14.65
N SER A 185 16.58 22.80 -13.47
CA SER A 185 15.39 23.53 -13.05
C SER A 185 15.77 24.72 -12.18
N ASN A 186 15.24 25.90 -12.48
CA ASN A 186 15.48 27.14 -11.74
C ASN A 186 16.97 27.45 -11.43
N GLY A 187 17.87 27.12 -12.36
CA GLY A 187 19.32 27.34 -12.20
C GLY A 187 20.07 26.24 -11.44
N GLN A 188 19.37 25.26 -10.87
CA GLN A 188 19.96 24.05 -10.29
C GLN A 188 20.09 22.96 -11.37
N ILE A 189 21.23 22.28 -11.39
CA ILE A 189 21.47 21.09 -12.20
C ILE A 189 21.27 19.87 -11.30
N PHE A 190 20.37 18.98 -11.72
CA PHE A 190 20.09 17.70 -11.10
C PHE A 190 20.77 16.61 -11.93
N SER A 191 21.64 15.84 -11.28
CA SER A 191 22.27 14.65 -11.86
C SER A 191 22.44 13.60 -10.77
N GLY A 192 21.74 12.48 -10.92
CA GLY A 192 21.65 11.39 -9.94
C GLY A 192 20.37 11.39 -9.12
N THR A 193 20.39 10.72 -7.97
CA THR A 193 19.21 10.48 -7.12
C THR A 193 19.01 11.60 -6.10
N TYR A 194 17.78 12.08 -5.95
CA TYR A 194 17.41 13.15 -5.00
C TYR A 194 16.23 12.74 -4.13
N TYR A 195 16.23 13.18 -2.87
CA TYR A 195 15.20 12.84 -1.89
C TYR A 195 14.11 13.94 -1.77
N PHE A 196 12.88 13.56 -2.07
CA PHE A 196 11.68 14.38 -1.93
C PHE A 196 10.88 13.90 -0.74
N GLY A 197 11.20 14.43 0.44
CA GLY A 197 10.46 14.16 1.67
C GLY A 197 10.46 15.34 2.63
N GLY A 198 10.74 16.54 2.12
CA GLY A 198 10.53 17.78 2.84
C GLY A 198 9.04 18.13 2.95
N PRO A 199 8.72 19.31 3.51
CA PRO A 199 7.35 19.74 3.72
C PRO A 199 6.50 19.65 2.44
N ASN A 200 5.34 18.98 2.53
CA ASN A 200 4.40 18.78 1.41
C ASN A 200 5.01 18.10 0.17
N GLY A 201 6.05 17.27 0.33
CA GLY A 201 6.71 16.57 -0.79
C GLY A 201 7.83 17.38 -1.47
N ALA A 202 8.28 18.47 -0.85
CA ALA A 202 9.40 19.25 -1.37
C ALA A 202 10.72 18.44 -1.34
N LEU A 203 11.64 18.78 -2.23
CA LEU A 203 13.04 18.36 -2.16
C LEU A 203 13.62 18.79 -0.81
N LEU A 204 14.19 17.84 -0.05
CA LEU A 204 14.85 18.14 1.20
C LEU A 204 16.25 18.70 0.93
N GLN A 205 16.46 20.01 1.12
CA GLN A 205 17.76 20.66 0.88
C GLN A 205 18.53 20.88 2.18
N GLU A 206 18.78 19.80 2.91
CA GLU A 206 19.50 19.79 4.18
C GLU A 206 20.40 18.56 4.25
N ALA A 207 21.68 18.75 4.56
CA ALA A 207 22.62 17.64 4.64
C ALA A 207 22.38 16.82 5.91
N GLY A 208 22.38 15.49 5.79
CA GLY A 208 22.12 14.59 6.92
C GLY A 208 21.62 13.23 6.47
N VAL A 209 20.93 12.53 7.37
CA VAL A 209 20.19 11.31 7.05
C VAL A 209 18.70 11.63 7.08
N THR A 210 17.98 11.25 6.03
CA THR A 210 16.55 11.52 5.91
C THR A 210 15.73 10.63 6.85
N GLU A 211 14.44 10.93 7.01
CA GLU A 211 13.51 10.09 7.78
C GLU A 211 13.41 8.67 7.21
N ASP A 212 13.56 8.52 5.89
CA ASP A 212 13.61 7.23 5.19
C ASP A 212 15.01 6.57 5.21
N GLY A 213 15.96 7.16 5.93
CA GLY A 213 17.28 6.59 6.18
C GLY A 213 18.33 6.90 5.11
N PHE A 214 18.04 7.75 4.12
CA PHE A 214 18.98 8.06 3.04
C PHE A 214 20.01 9.12 3.45
N PRO A 215 21.32 8.93 3.20
CA PRO A 215 22.29 10.00 3.38
C PRO A 215 22.13 11.02 2.25
N VAL A 216 21.96 12.30 2.57
CA VAL A 216 21.81 13.38 1.58
C VAL A 216 22.79 14.52 1.82
N ASP A 217 23.23 15.17 0.73
CA ASP A 217 23.99 16.41 0.80
C ASP A 217 23.08 17.64 0.97
N ALA A 218 23.67 18.83 1.10
CA ALA A 218 22.93 20.09 1.30
C ALA A 218 22.02 20.48 0.12
N THR A 219 22.11 19.79 -1.01
CA THR A 219 21.24 19.98 -2.18
C THR A 219 20.06 19.02 -2.21
N GLY A 220 20.03 18.04 -1.30
CA GLY A 220 19.08 16.93 -1.30
C GLY A 220 19.45 15.77 -2.19
N LYS A 221 20.67 15.78 -2.75
CA LYS A 221 21.17 14.66 -3.53
C LYS A 221 21.50 13.52 -2.58
N VAL A 222 20.99 12.34 -2.87
CA VAL A 222 21.34 11.13 -2.14
C VAL A 222 22.80 10.78 -2.44
N THR A 223 23.53 10.52 -1.37
CA THR A 223 24.95 10.16 -1.36
C THR A 223 25.11 8.78 -0.75
N ALA A 224 26.18 8.08 -1.11
CA ALA A 224 26.55 6.82 -0.46
C ALA A 224 25.44 5.74 -0.43
N LEU A 225 24.62 5.65 -1.50
CA LEU A 225 23.64 4.56 -1.64
C LEU A 225 24.29 3.18 -1.59
N ASP A 226 25.47 3.04 -2.21
CA ASP A 226 26.23 1.78 -2.21
C ASP A 226 26.77 1.41 -0.82
N ASP A 227 26.79 2.34 0.14
CA ASP A 227 27.26 2.12 1.51
C ASP A 227 26.12 1.75 2.48
N LEU A 228 24.88 1.64 1.98
CA LEU A 228 23.74 1.15 2.77
C LEU A 228 23.93 -0.34 3.08
N GLY A 229 23.86 -0.69 4.37
CA GLY A 229 23.99 -2.06 4.84
C GLY A 229 23.97 -2.16 6.37
N MET A 230 24.22 -3.35 6.92
CA MET A 230 24.14 -3.60 8.37
C MET A 230 24.98 -2.63 9.21
N ASP A 231 26.23 -2.35 8.78
CA ASP A 231 27.15 -1.44 9.49
C ASP A 231 26.61 0.00 9.61
N THR A 232 25.91 0.48 8.59
CA THR A 232 25.34 1.84 8.56
C THR A 232 23.90 1.87 9.11
N LEU A 233 23.22 0.72 9.16
CA LEU A 233 21.87 0.58 9.68
C LEU A 233 21.80 0.70 11.21
N GLU A 234 22.73 0.07 11.95
CA GLU A 234 22.74 0.12 13.42
C GLU A 234 22.78 1.56 13.99
N PRO A 235 23.70 2.46 13.55
CA PRO A 235 23.71 3.83 14.04
C PRO A 235 22.44 4.60 13.64
N GLN A 236 21.88 4.32 12.46
CA GLN A 236 20.63 4.95 12.01
C GLN A 236 19.46 4.53 12.90
N LEU A 237 19.29 3.24 13.17
CA LEU A 237 18.25 2.74 14.07
C LEU A 237 18.45 3.30 15.48
N THR A 238 19.67 3.34 15.99
CA THR A 238 19.98 3.95 17.29
C THR A 238 19.54 5.41 17.36
N SER A 239 19.80 6.18 16.30
CA SER A 239 19.36 7.57 16.19
C SER A 239 17.83 7.69 16.18
N MET A 240 17.14 6.87 15.39
CA MET A 240 15.67 6.86 15.32
C MET A 240 15.04 6.57 16.69
N LEU A 241 15.50 5.50 17.36
CA LEU A 241 14.97 5.11 18.67
C LEU A 241 15.19 6.21 19.73
N SER A 242 16.29 6.96 19.66
CA SER A 242 16.55 8.08 20.58
C SER A 242 15.58 9.26 20.44
N GLY A 243 14.94 9.39 19.27
CA GLY A 243 13.93 10.42 18.98
C GLY A 243 12.50 9.99 19.32
N TYR A 244 12.27 8.72 19.64
CA TYR A 244 10.95 8.19 19.97
C TYR A 244 10.66 8.27 21.47
N ASP A 245 9.38 8.45 21.80
CA ASP A 245 8.87 8.28 23.15
C ASP A 245 8.73 6.80 23.51
N GLY A 246 8.66 6.47 24.80
CA GLY A 246 8.53 5.09 25.27
C GLY A 246 9.85 4.31 25.23
N THR A 247 9.74 3.01 25.46
CA THR A 247 10.86 2.06 25.41
C THR A 247 10.78 1.24 24.13
N TRP A 248 11.91 1.03 23.46
CA TRP A 248 11.98 0.34 22.17
C TRP A 248 13.09 -0.70 22.14
N SER A 249 12.78 -1.89 21.66
CA SER A 249 13.72 -2.96 21.35
C SER A 249 13.61 -3.32 19.87
N VAL A 250 14.76 -3.51 19.21
CA VAL A 250 14.82 -3.87 17.78
C VAL A 250 15.83 -5.00 17.58
N TYR A 251 15.45 -5.98 16.78
CA TYR A 251 16.33 -7.02 16.27
C TYR A 251 16.25 -7.03 14.74
N VAL A 252 17.41 -7.00 14.07
CA VAL A 252 17.51 -7.20 12.62
C VAL A 252 18.48 -8.34 12.38
N LYS A 253 18.14 -9.25 11.47
CA LYS A 253 19.08 -10.27 10.99
C LYS A 253 19.01 -10.42 9.48
N ASP A 254 20.15 -10.28 8.84
CA ASP A 254 20.36 -10.68 7.45
C ASP A 254 20.45 -12.23 7.41
N LEU A 255 19.54 -12.88 6.69
CA LEU A 255 19.49 -14.34 6.62
C LEU A 255 20.47 -14.93 5.59
N ASP A 256 21.08 -14.10 4.75
CA ASP A 256 22.09 -14.49 3.77
C ASP A 256 23.51 -14.42 4.37
N THR A 257 23.80 -13.40 5.19
CA THR A 257 25.12 -13.21 5.83
C THR A 257 25.21 -13.68 7.27
N ASP A 258 24.07 -13.97 7.92
CA ASP A 258 23.94 -14.24 9.36
C ASP A 258 24.34 -13.06 10.29
N GLU A 259 24.57 -11.86 9.75
CA GLU A 259 24.82 -10.65 10.55
C GLU A 259 23.57 -10.22 11.32
N GLU A 260 23.75 -9.71 12.54
CA GLU A 260 22.66 -9.29 13.42
C GLU A 260 22.90 -7.92 14.06
N ILE A 261 21.82 -7.15 14.21
CA ILE A 261 21.75 -5.92 15.00
C ILE A 261 20.76 -6.18 16.13
N ILE A 262 21.17 -5.89 17.36
CA ILE A 262 20.31 -6.03 18.54
C ILE A 262 20.39 -4.74 19.37
N LEU A 263 19.28 -4.00 19.42
CA LEU A 263 19.16 -2.76 20.17
C LEU A 263 18.19 -2.94 21.34
N ASN A 264 18.66 -2.60 22.55
CA ASN A 264 17.88 -2.59 23.78
C ASN A 264 17.10 -3.89 24.06
N ASP A 265 17.71 -5.07 23.89
CA ASP A 265 17.08 -6.38 24.11
C ASP A 265 16.55 -6.53 25.55
N THR A 266 15.32 -6.09 25.77
CA THR A 266 14.70 -5.97 27.09
C THR A 266 13.51 -6.90 27.14
N GLN A 267 13.41 -7.67 28.22
CA GLN A 267 12.25 -8.50 28.47
C GLN A 267 11.07 -7.60 28.84
N ILE A 268 10.05 -7.59 27.98
CA ILE A 268 8.80 -6.85 28.22
C ILE A 268 7.58 -7.75 27.98
N TYR A 269 6.39 -7.22 28.25
CA TYR A 269 5.15 -7.95 28.04
C TYR A 269 4.99 -8.34 26.58
N SER A 270 4.86 -9.65 26.31
CA SER A 270 4.85 -10.18 24.94
C SER A 270 3.58 -9.87 24.15
N ALA A 271 2.51 -9.46 24.83
CA ALA A 271 1.16 -9.41 24.28
C ALA A 271 0.84 -10.70 23.47
N SER A 272 0.49 -10.56 22.18
CA SER A 272 0.19 -11.70 21.31
C SER A 272 1.40 -12.35 20.64
N LEU A 273 2.63 -11.85 20.83
CA LEU A 273 3.83 -12.51 20.29
C LEU A 273 4.05 -13.90 20.91
N ILE A 274 3.60 -14.12 22.14
CA ILE A 274 3.67 -15.43 22.81
C ILE A 274 3.01 -16.56 22.00
N LYS A 275 2.02 -16.22 21.16
CA LYS A 275 1.32 -17.18 20.29
C LYS A 275 2.25 -17.85 19.28
N ALA A 276 3.30 -17.17 18.83
CA ALA A 276 4.30 -17.77 17.94
C ALA A 276 5.06 -18.91 18.64
N PHE A 277 5.37 -18.75 19.92
CA PHE A 277 6.03 -19.78 20.72
C PHE A 277 5.08 -20.92 21.10
N VAL A 278 3.82 -20.61 21.42
CA VAL A 278 2.78 -21.63 21.65
C VAL A 278 2.57 -22.46 20.38
N MET A 279 2.54 -21.83 19.19
CA MET A 279 2.50 -22.53 17.90
C MET A 279 3.68 -23.50 17.75
N ALA A 280 4.92 -23.02 17.95
CA ALA A 280 6.11 -23.87 17.84
C ALA A 280 6.02 -25.09 18.78
N LYS A 281 5.60 -24.86 20.03
CA LYS A 281 5.38 -25.94 21.00
C LYS A 281 4.24 -26.89 20.58
N THR A 282 3.15 -26.38 20.02
CA THR A 282 2.07 -27.23 19.50
C THR A 282 2.55 -28.13 18.37
N TYR A 283 3.44 -27.65 17.48
CA TYR A 283 4.03 -28.50 16.45
C TYR A 283 5.00 -29.54 17.01
N GLU A 284 5.84 -29.18 17.99
CA GLU A 284 6.72 -30.13 18.71
C GLU A 284 5.90 -31.26 19.34
N ASP A 285 4.73 -30.93 19.92
CA ASP A 285 3.86 -31.86 20.62
C ASP A 285 2.63 -32.30 19.80
N MET A 286 2.67 -32.20 18.47
CA MET A 286 1.48 -32.38 17.62
C MET A 286 0.77 -33.72 17.87
N ASP A 287 1.51 -34.83 18.00
CA ASP A 287 0.93 -36.15 18.30
C ASP A 287 0.24 -36.20 19.68
N THR A 288 0.77 -35.49 20.66
CA THR A 288 0.19 -35.37 22.01
C THR A 288 -1.07 -34.51 21.98
N VAL A 289 -1.00 -33.34 21.33
CA VAL A 289 -2.13 -32.41 21.18
C VAL A 289 -3.31 -33.10 20.48
N LEU A 290 -3.06 -33.82 19.38
CA LEU A 290 -4.09 -34.58 18.66
C LEU A 290 -4.70 -35.69 19.54
N LYS A 291 -3.91 -36.39 20.35
CA LYS A 291 -4.43 -37.40 21.30
C LYS A 291 -5.34 -36.79 22.36
N HIS A 292 -4.93 -35.66 22.95
CA HIS A 292 -5.72 -34.98 23.97
C HIS A 292 -7.03 -34.47 23.39
N GLU A 293 -6.99 -33.82 22.22
CA GLU A 293 -8.20 -33.37 21.53
C GLU A 293 -9.14 -34.54 21.17
N ALA A 294 -8.58 -35.64 20.66
CA ALA A 294 -9.36 -36.83 20.35
C ALA A 294 -10.05 -37.45 21.57
N ALA A 295 -9.38 -37.43 22.73
CA ALA A 295 -9.95 -37.88 24.00
C ALA A 295 -11.15 -37.03 24.42
N LEU A 296 -11.07 -35.70 24.27
CA LEU A 296 -12.18 -34.78 24.53
C LEU A 296 -13.36 -35.02 23.58
N MET A 297 -13.06 -35.24 22.29
CA MET A 297 -14.04 -35.55 21.26
C MET A 297 -14.58 -36.98 21.31
N LYS A 298 -13.98 -37.86 22.14
CA LYS A 298 -14.29 -39.29 22.26
C LYS A 298 -14.21 -40.01 20.91
N THR A 299 -13.16 -39.73 20.15
CA THR A 299 -12.88 -40.27 18.81
C THR A 299 -11.41 -40.69 18.67
N ASP A 300 -11.03 -41.19 17.49
CA ASP A 300 -9.64 -41.53 17.17
C ASP A 300 -8.82 -40.27 16.81
N LYS A 301 -7.54 -40.25 17.21
CA LYS A 301 -6.61 -39.13 16.96
C LYS A 301 -6.36 -38.90 15.47
N ASP A 302 -6.43 -39.96 14.66
CA ASP A 302 -6.20 -39.90 13.23
C ASP A 302 -7.49 -39.53 12.46
N SER A 303 -8.58 -39.23 13.17
CA SER A 303 -9.82 -38.76 12.54
C SER A 303 -9.66 -37.35 11.99
N ALA A 304 -10.13 -37.14 10.76
CA ALA A 304 -10.04 -35.83 10.08
C ALA A 304 -10.60 -34.68 10.93
N LYS A 305 -11.67 -34.92 11.70
CA LYS A 305 -12.29 -33.89 12.55
C LYS A 305 -11.38 -33.38 13.68
N VAL A 306 -10.54 -34.25 14.25
CA VAL A 306 -9.58 -33.86 15.29
C VAL A 306 -8.51 -32.98 14.68
N LYS A 307 -7.94 -33.42 13.55
CA LYS A 307 -6.95 -32.65 12.81
C LYS A 307 -7.50 -31.29 12.38
N ASP A 308 -8.67 -31.26 11.74
CA ASP A 308 -9.32 -30.02 11.29
C ASP A 308 -9.53 -29.04 12.44
N LYS A 309 -9.87 -29.53 13.65
CA LYS A 309 -10.04 -28.66 14.83
C LYS A 309 -8.72 -28.08 15.30
N VAL A 310 -7.66 -28.87 15.42
CA VAL A 310 -6.33 -28.38 15.83
C VAL A 310 -5.77 -27.41 14.78
N ASP A 311 -5.90 -27.72 13.49
CA ASP A 311 -5.50 -26.84 12.39
C ASP A 311 -6.28 -25.52 12.44
N THR A 312 -7.58 -25.55 12.76
CA THR A 312 -8.40 -24.35 12.95
C THR A 312 -7.94 -23.51 14.13
N LEU A 313 -7.56 -24.13 15.26
CA LEU A 313 -7.03 -23.41 16.42
C LEU A 313 -5.70 -22.74 16.09
N LEU A 314 -4.80 -23.44 15.40
CA LEU A 314 -3.52 -22.88 14.94
C LEU A 314 -3.72 -21.72 13.96
N TRP A 315 -4.60 -21.92 12.97
CA TRP A 315 -4.98 -20.89 12.02
C TRP A 315 -5.49 -19.64 12.75
N ASN A 316 -6.55 -19.77 13.54
CA ASN A 316 -7.15 -18.62 14.22
C ASN A 316 -6.19 -17.93 15.18
N MET A 317 -5.38 -18.69 15.92
CA MET A 317 -4.39 -18.14 16.85
C MET A 317 -3.35 -17.30 16.12
N ILE A 318 -2.88 -17.73 14.95
CA ILE A 318 -1.83 -17.02 14.23
C ILE A 318 -2.43 -15.95 13.34
N THR A 319 -3.32 -16.28 12.40
CA THR A 319 -3.75 -15.40 11.30
C THR A 319 -4.62 -14.23 11.73
N VAL A 320 -5.47 -14.43 12.75
CA VAL A 320 -6.36 -13.39 13.31
C VAL A 320 -6.12 -13.14 14.80
N SER A 321 -5.02 -13.69 15.34
CA SER A 321 -4.60 -13.47 16.72
C SER A 321 -5.65 -13.88 17.77
N ASP A 322 -6.40 -14.96 17.56
CA ASP A 322 -7.45 -15.38 18.50
C ASP A 322 -6.87 -15.82 19.87
N ASN A 323 -7.39 -15.24 20.94
CA ASN A 323 -6.93 -15.50 22.31
C ASN A 323 -7.45 -16.82 22.87
N GLU A 324 -8.70 -17.21 22.53
CA GLU A 324 -9.26 -18.46 23.03
C GLU A 324 -8.55 -19.66 22.41
N SER A 325 -8.21 -19.60 21.12
CA SER A 325 -7.44 -20.63 20.43
C SER A 325 -6.07 -20.83 21.06
N CYS A 326 -5.38 -19.74 21.44
CA CYS A 326 -4.14 -19.83 22.20
C CYS A 326 -4.32 -20.51 23.55
N ASN A 327 -5.34 -20.11 24.33
CA ASN A 327 -5.60 -20.70 25.63
C ASN A 327 -5.97 -22.18 25.53
N GLU A 328 -6.71 -22.57 24.49
CA GLU A 328 -7.08 -23.96 24.24
C GLU A 328 -5.87 -24.80 23.81
N LEU A 329 -5.02 -24.29 22.91
CA LEU A 329 -3.77 -24.96 22.57
C LEU A 329 -2.84 -25.08 23.77
N GLY A 330 -2.82 -24.08 24.65
CA GLY A 330 -2.14 -24.14 25.94
C GLY A 330 -2.66 -25.28 26.84
N ARG A 331 -3.99 -25.44 26.95
CA ARG A 331 -4.60 -26.56 27.70
C ARG A 331 -4.31 -27.92 27.08
N LEU A 332 -4.32 -28.02 25.75
CA LEU A 332 -4.08 -29.26 25.03
C LEU A 332 -2.63 -29.77 25.17
N GLN A 333 -1.70 -28.96 25.70
CA GLN A 333 -0.38 -29.45 26.12
C GLN A 333 -0.48 -30.41 27.32
N SER A 334 -1.50 -30.25 28.17
CA SER A 334 -1.72 -31.08 29.36
C SER A 334 -2.69 -32.22 29.08
N GLU A 335 -2.36 -33.43 29.54
CA GLU A 335 -3.28 -34.59 29.53
C GLU A 335 -4.57 -34.31 30.31
N LYS A 336 -4.50 -33.43 31.31
CA LYS A 336 -5.65 -33.05 32.15
C LYS A 336 -6.52 -31.98 31.50
N HIS A 337 -6.12 -31.46 30.33
CA HIS A 337 -6.71 -30.29 29.69
C HIS A 337 -6.71 -29.06 30.62
N ASP A 338 -5.64 -28.93 31.42
CA ASP A 338 -5.45 -27.85 32.39
C ASP A 338 -4.46 -26.81 31.84
N PHE A 339 -4.83 -25.53 31.97
CA PHE A 339 -4.04 -24.44 31.39
C PHE A 339 -2.70 -24.24 32.13
N LEU A 340 -2.70 -24.32 33.45
CA LEU A 340 -1.50 -24.02 34.25
C LEU A 340 -0.46 -25.13 34.07
N ASP A 341 -0.90 -26.39 34.10
CA ASP A 341 -0.07 -27.56 33.79
C ASP A 341 0.48 -27.46 32.35
N GLY A 342 -0.36 -27.06 31.39
CA GLY A 342 0.05 -26.80 30.01
C GLY A 342 1.07 -25.67 29.87
N ALA A 343 0.88 -24.56 30.59
CA ALA A 343 1.79 -23.42 30.58
C ALA A 343 3.17 -23.77 31.15
N GLU A 344 3.24 -24.60 32.21
CA GLU A 344 4.51 -25.15 32.69
C GLU A 344 5.24 -25.99 31.65
N LEU A 345 4.51 -26.78 30.84
CA LEU A 345 5.08 -27.57 29.76
C LEU A 345 5.59 -26.71 28.59
N VAL A 346 4.89 -25.62 28.28
CA VAL A 346 5.38 -24.60 27.32
C VAL A 346 6.67 -23.97 27.85
N ASN A 347 6.73 -23.54 29.12
CA ASN A 347 7.94 -22.95 29.70
C ASN A 347 9.14 -23.91 29.70
N LYS A 348 8.93 -25.21 29.97
CA LYS A 348 10.00 -26.22 29.88
C LYS A 348 10.53 -26.37 28.45
N TYR A 349 9.67 -26.25 27.44
CA TYR A 349 10.09 -26.21 26.05
C TYR A 349 10.88 -24.93 25.73
N LEU A 350 10.41 -23.77 26.20
CA LEU A 350 11.11 -22.50 26.02
C LEU A 350 12.54 -22.57 26.58
N GLU A 351 12.71 -23.10 27.79
CA GLU A 351 14.02 -23.32 28.40
C GLU A 351 14.88 -24.32 27.61
N LYS A 352 14.32 -25.48 27.23
CA LYS A 352 15.01 -26.53 26.44
C LYS A 352 15.55 -25.98 25.11
N GLU A 353 14.76 -25.17 24.42
CA GLU A 353 15.11 -24.60 23.12
C GLU A 353 15.96 -23.33 23.21
N GLY A 354 16.14 -22.82 24.44
CA GLY A 354 16.96 -21.66 24.76
C GLY A 354 16.30 -20.33 24.42
N TYR A 355 14.98 -20.23 24.56
CA TYR A 355 14.21 -18.99 24.59
C TYR A 355 14.12 -18.51 26.05
N THR A 356 15.29 -18.19 26.63
CA THR A 356 15.44 -18.07 28.09
C THR A 356 14.79 -16.82 28.67
N GLU A 357 14.44 -15.84 27.84
CA GLU A 357 13.80 -14.61 28.24
C GLU A 357 12.31 -14.58 27.86
N THR A 358 11.77 -15.72 27.39
CA THR A 358 10.37 -15.88 27.05
C THR A 358 9.65 -16.69 28.11
N THR A 359 8.46 -16.24 28.53
CA THR A 359 7.65 -16.94 29.54
C THR A 359 6.17 -16.94 29.18
N TYR A 360 5.51 -18.08 29.38
CA TYR A 360 4.07 -18.26 29.24
C TYR A 360 3.46 -18.56 30.61
N GLN A 361 2.77 -17.58 31.18
CA GLN A 361 2.34 -17.57 32.58
C GLN A 361 0.81 -17.48 32.71
N ASN A 362 0.12 -16.81 31.79
CA ASN A 362 -1.28 -16.39 31.94
C ASN A 362 -2.13 -16.69 30.72
N THR A 363 -3.41 -16.96 30.96
CA THR A 363 -4.42 -16.98 29.88
C THR A 363 -4.53 -15.61 29.23
N LEU A 364 -4.71 -15.59 27.91
CA LEU A 364 -4.92 -14.38 27.13
C LEU A 364 -6.38 -13.95 27.14
N HIS A 365 -6.61 -12.63 27.13
CA HIS A 365 -7.94 -12.00 27.15
C HIS A 365 -8.01 -10.81 26.18
N PRO A 366 -9.20 -10.45 25.66
CA PRO A 366 -10.51 -11.05 25.92
C PRO A 366 -10.63 -12.48 25.36
N SER A 367 -11.32 -13.36 26.08
CA SER A 367 -11.57 -14.77 25.71
C SER A 367 -12.68 -15.35 26.59
N SER A 368 -13.13 -16.57 26.30
CA SER A 368 -14.12 -17.30 27.11
C SER A 368 -13.51 -18.00 28.33
N SER A 369 -12.18 -18.12 28.34
CA SER A 369 -11.38 -18.72 29.40
C SER A 369 -11.50 -17.95 30.72
N GLN A 370 -11.35 -18.67 31.84
CA GLN A 370 -11.11 -18.03 33.14
C GLN A 370 -9.73 -17.36 33.15
N LYS A 371 -9.58 -16.29 33.93
CA LYS A 371 -8.28 -15.65 34.20
C LYS A 371 -7.45 -16.56 35.09
N LEU A 372 -6.48 -17.26 34.52
CA LEU A 372 -5.55 -18.14 35.23
C LEU A 372 -4.12 -17.63 35.08
N SER A 373 -3.31 -17.85 36.11
CA SER A 373 -1.92 -17.38 36.17
C SER A 373 -1.05 -18.32 37.00
N LEU A 374 0.18 -18.56 36.54
CA LEU A 374 1.27 -19.18 37.30
C LEU A 374 1.94 -18.19 38.29
N GLY A 375 1.48 -16.94 38.36
CA GLY A 375 2.00 -15.90 39.25
C GLY A 375 2.92 -14.88 38.56
N GLY A 376 3.20 -15.03 37.27
CA GLY A 376 4.00 -14.12 36.46
C GLY A 376 3.21 -13.42 35.33
N HIS A 377 3.95 -12.90 34.34
CA HIS A 377 3.41 -12.28 33.13
C HIS A 377 3.93 -13.01 31.89
N ASN A 378 3.20 -12.93 30.77
CA ASN A 378 3.71 -13.45 29.50
C ASN A 378 4.76 -12.48 28.96
N MET A 379 6.04 -12.81 29.05
CA MET A 379 7.13 -11.94 28.62
C MET A 379 7.91 -12.52 27.43
N THR A 380 8.61 -11.68 26.69
CA THR A 380 9.54 -12.09 25.61
C THR A 380 10.58 -11.01 25.35
N THR A 381 11.57 -11.31 24.50
CA THR A 381 12.52 -10.34 23.94
C THR A 381 12.55 -10.39 22.42
N VAL A 382 13.10 -9.35 21.79
CA VAL A 382 13.29 -9.33 20.33
C VAL A 382 14.27 -10.39 19.86
N LYS A 383 15.28 -10.73 20.70
CA LYS A 383 16.24 -11.79 20.41
C LYS A 383 15.61 -13.19 20.39
N ASP A 384 14.77 -13.52 21.37
CA ASP A 384 14.07 -14.81 21.41
C ASP A 384 13.10 -14.95 20.22
N CYS A 385 12.39 -13.86 19.89
CA CYS A 385 11.53 -13.80 18.71
C CYS A 385 12.33 -14.00 17.41
N GLY A 386 13.47 -13.30 17.27
CA GLY A 386 14.35 -13.41 16.10
C GLY A 386 14.87 -14.83 15.92
N LYS A 387 15.33 -15.46 17.01
CA LYS A 387 15.78 -16.86 17.02
C LYS A 387 14.66 -17.84 16.64
N LEU A 388 13.43 -17.61 17.07
CA LEU A 388 12.28 -18.44 16.67
C LEU A 388 12.04 -18.33 15.16
N LEU A 389 11.95 -17.12 14.63
CA LEU A 389 11.73 -16.89 13.20
C LEU A 389 12.86 -17.45 12.34
N GLU A 390 14.12 -17.33 12.79
CA GLU A 390 15.28 -17.91 12.10
C GLU A 390 15.16 -19.43 12.00
N ARG A 391 14.82 -20.10 13.11
CA ARG A 391 14.64 -21.56 13.12
C ARG A 391 13.46 -21.99 12.26
N ILE A 392 12.37 -21.22 12.22
CA ILE A 392 11.25 -21.49 11.31
C ILE A 392 11.75 -21.37 9.87
N TYR A 393 12.38 -20.26 9.50
CA TYR A 393 12.90 -20.00 8.16
C TYR A 393 13.88 -21.08 7.68
N LYS A 394 14.84 -21.48 8.53
CA LYS A 394 15.86 -22.49 8.21
C LYS A 394 15.31 -23.93 8.19
N GLY A 395 14.05 -24.16 8.60
CA GLY A 395 13.47 -25.52 8.66
C GLY A 395 13.86 -26.31 9.91
N GLU A 396 14.28 -25.63 10.98
CA GLU A 396 14.96 -26.19 12.16
C GLU A 396 14.15 -26.08 13.47
N CYS A 397 12.98 -25.42 13.48
CA CYS A 397 12.23 -25.18 14.73
C CYS A 397 11.68 -26.47 15.38
N VAL A 398 11.32 -27.46 14.57
CA VAL A 398 10.83 -28.80 15.01
C VAL A 398 11.21 -29.84 13.94
N SER A 399 10.74 -29.61 12.72
CA SER A 399 11.12 -30.33 11.50
C SER A 399 10.92 -29.38 10.32
N ARG A 400 11.45 -29.75 9.16
CA ARG A 400 11.26 -28.96 7.94
C ARG A 400 9.78 -28.81 7.58
N GLU A 401 9.01 -29.90 7.66
CA GLU A 401 7.58 -29.88 7.36
C GLU A 401 6.80 -29.02 8.36
N ALA A 402 7.11 -29.10 9.66
CA ALA A 402 6.46 -28.25 10.65
C ALA A 402 6.81 -26.76 10.47
N SER A 403 8.07 -26.47 10.13
CA SER A 403 8.52 -25.11 9.79
C SER A 403 7.81 -24.54 8.56
N GLU A 404 7.61 -25.35 7.51
CA GLU A 404 6.87 -24.94 6.31
C GLU A 404 5.41 -24.58 6.66
N GLU A 405 4.75 -25.37 7.52
CA GLU A 405 3.39 -25.08 7.99
C GLU A 405 3.34 -23.84 8.91
N MET A 406 4.31 -23.67 9.82
CA MET A 406 4.43 -22.46 10.65
C MET A 406 4.62 -21.20 9.81
N LEU A 407 5.45 -21.28 8.76
CA LEU A 407 5.66 -20.18 7.84
C LEU A 407 4.38 -19.86 7.05
N ASN A 408 3.65 -20.88 6.59
CA ASN A 408 2.37 -20.69 5.92
C ASN A 408 1.37 -19.95 6.82
N LEU A 409 1.29 -20.29 8.10
CA LEU A 409 0.43 -19.57 9.07
C LEU A 409 0.85 -18.10 9.21
N LEU A 410 2.14 -17.83 9.41
CA LEU A 410 2.67 -16.46 9.55
C LEU A 410 2.49 -15.61 8.28
N SER A 411 2.60 -16.21 7.10
CA SER A 411 2.37 -15.54 5.81
C SER A 411 0.89 -15.24 5.53
N ASN A 412 -0.03 -15.87 6.24
CA ASN A 412 -1.48 -15.60 6.15
C ASN A 412 -1.99 -14.72 7.30
N GLN A 413 -1.10 -14.00 7.99
CA GLN A 413 -1.49 -12.99 8.97
C GLN A 413 -2.37 -11.91 8.33
N GLU A 414 -3.52 -11.62 8.93
CA GLU A 414 -4.42 -10.57 8.44
C GLU A 414 -4.04 -9.18 8.96
N ASN A 415 -3.43 -9.09 10.15
CA ASN A 415 -2.92 -7.82 10.66
C ASN A 415 -1.53 -7.51 10.08
N THR A 416 -1.53 -6.81 8.95
CA THR A 416 -0.33 -6.37 8.23
C THR A 416 0.02 -4.89 8.48
N THR A 417 -0.62 -4.27 9.48
CA THR A 417 -0.60 -2.80 9.65
C THR A 417 0.69 -2.22 10.23
N LYS A 418 1.73 -3.03 10.47
CA LYS A 418 2.97 -2.63 11.15
C LYS A 418 4.18 -2.82 10.24
N ILE A 419 4.99 -3.87 10.44
CA ILE A 419 6.18 -4.13 9.62
C ILE A 419 5.81 -4.26 8.13
N PRO A 420 4.76 -5.03 7.73
CA PRO A 420 4.43 -5.20 6.32
C PRO A 420 4.03 -3.91 5.61
N GLU A 421 3.38 -2.94 6.28
CA GLU A 421 3.08 -1.63 5.70
C GLU A 421 4.31 -0.72 5.55
N GLY A 422 5.43 -1.05 6.18
CA GLY A 422 6.69 -0.34 6.01
C GLY A 422 7.50 -0.76 4.78
N VAL A 423 7.10 -1.83 4.08
CA VAL A 423 7.81 -2.34 2.89
C VAL A 423 6.94 -2.21 1.63
N PRO A 424 7.52 -2.27 0.41
CA PRO A 424 6.73 -2.25 -0.82
C PRO A 424 5.66 -3.34 -0.87
N ALA A 425 4.50 -3.03 -1.46
CA ALA A 425 3.32 -3.89 -1.40
C ALA A 425 3.48 -5.26 -2.09
N ASP A 426 4.46 -5.40 -2.99
CA ASP A 426 4.80 -6.64 -3.68
C ASP A 426 5.82 -7.51 -2.92
N VAL A 427 6.42 -6.97 -1.86
CA VAL A 427 7.34 -7.70 -0.98
C VAL A 427 6.53 -8.58 -0.05
N LYS A 428 6.80 -9.89 -0.11
CA LYS A 428 6.15 -10.85 0.77
C LYS A 428 6.69 -10.73 2.18
N THR A 429 5.81 -10.91 3.16
CA THR A 429 6.15 -10.97 4.57
C THR A 429 5.48 -12.15 5.25
N ALA A 430 6.03 -12.58 6.38
CA ALA A 430 5.42 -13.55 7.28
C ALA A 430 5.55 -13.00 8.71
N ASN A 431 4.44 -12.54 9.30
CA ASN A 431 4.49 -11.76 10.53
C ASN A 431 3.55 -12.23 11.65
N LYS A 432 3.87 -11.79 12.87
CA LYS A 432 3.00 -11.89 14.03
C LYS A 432 3.04 -10.60 14.84
N THR A 433 1.87 -9.99 15.02
CA THR A 433 1.70 -8.82 15.87
C THR A 433 1.49 -9.18 17.35
N GLY A 434 1.89 -8.27 18.23
CA GLY A 434 1.51 -8.21 19.64
C GLY A 434 1.03 -6.80 19.97
N GLU A 435 -0.10 -6.67 20.65
CA GLU A 435 -0.62 -5.35 21.01
C GLU A 435 -1.50 -5.35 22.26
N THR A 436 -1.39 -4.26 23.00
CA THR A 436 -2.30 -3.78 24.05
C THR A 436 -2.61 -2.30 23.76
N ASP A 437 -3.19 -1.58 24.72
CA ASP A 437 -3.36 -0.13 24.60
C ASP A 437 -2.00 0.60 24.70
N GLU A 438 -1.05 0.06 25.48
CA GLU A 438 0.27 0.64 25.75
C GLU A 438 1.42 -0.01 24.95
N ASP A 439 1.28 -1.29 24.59
CA ASP A 439 2.30 -2.09 23.93
C ASP A 439 1.99 -2.27 22.45
N GLN A 440 2.98 -2.05 21.59
CA GLN A 440 2.86 -2.29 20.16
C GLN A 440 4.09 -3.03 19.65
N HIS A 441 3.88 -4.22 19.11
CA HIS A 441 4.94 -5.10 18.63
C HIS A 441 4.57 -5.72 17.29
N ASP A 442 5.60 -6.08 16.54
CA ASP A 442 5.51 -6.94 15.36
C ASP A 442 6.84 -7.64 15.13
N ILE A 443 6.77 -8.87 14.64
CA ILE A 443 7.95 -9.68 14.25
C ILE A 443 7.67 -10.24 12.88
N ALA A 444 8.63 -10.16 11.97
CA ALA A 444 8.43 -10.61 10.60
C ALA A 444 9.69 -11.18 9.96
N ILE A 445 9.49 -12.14 9.06
CA ILE A 445 10.44 -12.46 7.98
C ILE A 445 10.00 -11.64 6.76
N VAL A 446 10.93 -10.90 6.16
CA VAL A 446 10.70 -10.07 4.97
C VAL A 446 11.51 -10.64 3.81
N TYR A 447 10.83 -10.95 2.71
CA TYR A 447 11.40 -11.54 1.51
C TYR A 447 11.75 -10.46 0.49
N GLY A 448 12.76 -9.65 0.82
CA GLY A 448 13.27 -8.61 -0.06
C GLY A 448 13.96 -9.16 -1.32
N PRO A 449 14.03 -8.37 -2.40
CA PRO A 449 14.61 -8.80 -3.67
C PRO A 449 16.14 -9.05 -3.63
N LYS A 450 16.86 -8.38 -2.73
CA LYS A 450 18.32 -8.49 -2.56
C LYS A 450 18.67 -9.32 -1.33
N THR A 451 17.99 -9.05 -0.22
CA THR A 451 18.22 -9.69 1.08
C THR A 451 16.90 -10.13 1.68
N THR A 452 16.83 -11.41 2.08
CA THR A 452 15.77 -11.88 2.99
C THR A 452 16.24 -11.66 4.42
N TYR A 453 15.40 -11.06 5.27
CA TYR A 453 15.80 -10.67 6.62
C TYR A 453 14.70 -10.88 7.66
N ILE A 454 15.10 -10.94 8.92
CA ILE A 454 14.20 -10.91 10.08
C ILE A 454 14.21 -9.50 10.67
N LEU A 455 13.03 -8.99 11.01
CA LEU A 455 12.85 -7.78 11.79
C LEU A 455 11.91 -8.06 12.96
N CYS A 456 12.35 -7.81 14.18
CA CYS A 456 11.50 -7.79 15.37
C CYS A 456 11.54 -6.40 15.98
N VAL A 457 10.37 -5.79 16.17
CA VAL A 457 10.24 -4.48 16.83
C VAL A 457 9.24 -4.60 17.96
N MET A 458 9.65 -4.14 19.13
CA MET A 458 8.82 -4.14 20.33
C MET A 458 8.90 -2.76 21.00
N SER A 459 7.74 -2.14 21.26
CA SER A 459 7.64 -0.89 22.02
C SER A 459 6.64 -0.95 23.16
N GLU A 460 6.94 -0.20 24.23
CA GLU A 460 6.08 0.06 25.40
C GLU A 460 5.95 1.58 25.59
N ASP A 461 4.77 2.08 25.95
CA ASP A 461 4.50 3.50 26.30
C ASP A 461 4.83 4.53 25.19
N SER A 462 4.59 4.19 23.91
CA SER A 462 4.75 5.14 22.79
C SER A 462 3.43 5.52 22.13
N ALA A 463 3.16 6.82 22.04
CA ALA A 463 1.92 7.34 21.48
C ALA A 463 1.79 7.12 19.95
N ASN A 464 2.92 7.01 19.24
CA ASN A 464 2.97 6.86 17.77
C ASN A 464 3.59 5.53 17.34
N ALA A 465 3.51 4.50 18.19
CA ALA A 465 4.27 3.28 18.01
C ALA A 465 4.05 2.60 16.65
N ILE A 466 2.82 2.49 16.16
CA ILE A 466 2.53 1.86 14.86
C ILE A 466 3.24 2.60 13.72
N ALA A 467 3.19 3.93 13.71
CA ALA A 467 3.87 4.74 12.70
C ALA A 467 5.39 4.57 12.79
N ASN A 468 5.94 4.57 14.01
CA ASN A 468 7.37 4.37 14.24
C ASN A 468 7.85 2.96 13.83
N ILE A 469 7.06 1.91 14.05
CA ILE A 469 7.36 0.55 13.56
C ILE A 469 7.41 0.52 12.03
N ARG A 470 6.48 1.19 11.35
CA ARG A 470 6.49 1.32 9.88
C ARG A 470 7.74 2.05 9.40
N SER A 471 8.12 3.15 10.05
CA SER A 471 9.33 3.91 9.72
C SER A 471 10.59 3.07 9.91
N ILE A 472 10.71 2.34 11.03
CA ILE A 472 11.81 1.38 11.25
C ILE A 472 11.85 0.34 10.13
N SER A 473 10.71 -0.28 9.80
CA SER A 473 10.62 -1.28 8.73
C SER A 473 11.06 -0.73 7.38
N LYS A 474 10.62 0.49 7.03
CA LYS A 474 10.98 1.16 5.78
C LYS A 474 12.49 1.43 5.70
N VAL A 475 13.10 1.91 6.78
CA VAL A 475 14.54 2.14 6.86
C VAL A 475 15.31 0.82 6.74
N VAL A 476 14.91 -0.22 7.48
CA VAL A 476 15.57 -1.54 7.38
C VAL A 476 15.47 -2.10 5.95
N TYR A 477 14.29 -1.99 5.32
CA TYR A 477 14.11 -2.41 3.93
C TYR A 477 15.03 -1.65 2.99
N ASN A 478 15.07 -0.31 3.09
CA ASN A 478 15.91 0.53 2.24
C ASN A 478 17.39 0.16 2.37
N TYR A 479 17.87 -0.10 3.59
CA TYR A 479 19.28 -0.44 3.82
C TYR A 479 19.68 -1.80 3.25
N LEU A 480 18.76 -2.77 3.26
CA LEU A 480 19.06 -4.14 2.86
C LEU A 480 18.66 -4.46 1.42
N ASN A 481 17.78 -3.67 0.79
CA ASN A 481 17.17 -4.01 -0.49
C ASN A 481 17.23 -2.96 -1.59
N LEU A 482 17.85 -1.79 -1.34
CA LEU A 482 18.12 -0.81 -2.39
C LEU A 482 19.57 -0.84 -2.90
#